data_AF-E6LXW7-F1
#
_entry.id   AF-E6LXW7-F1
#
_cell.length_a   1.000
_cell.length_b   1.000
_cell.length_c   1.000
_cell.angle_alpha   90.00
_cell.angle_beta   90.00
_cell.angle_gamma   90.00
#
_symmetry.space_group_name_H-M   'P 1'
#
loop_
_entity.id
_entity.type
_entity.pdbx_description
1 polymer ?
#
loop_
_entity_poly.entity_id
_entity_poly.type
_entity_poly.pdbx_seq_one_letter_code
_entity_poly.pdbx_strand_id
1 'polypeptide(L)'
;MSTKEPILVKNIFYMLSYAYRELNRGEYAHLDREAFDNIHSLFAAILSAGIGRQIKQGLPREYLKTHDNLTTVRGRIDISPTLRNRISQKQRISCSFAKLSTDNLTNQVLAATARLLLRQTDVRERQRQELKRVLLFFSDVTPIDLRNIRWNTLILTSRNRSYRLLLSICRLVVEGMLPREQHGEYRLANFLDDQEMSRLYEKFLLEYFRREHPSLQVNASQVPWALEPGTDDTSLPQMRSDVTLTDTRGHTLIIDAKYYSRILTKYFNKNNFRSANLYQIFTYVKNYSAAASVTASEAVISGMLLYAKTDEQVPAESTWNMSGNTISVSTLNLNKDFDEIRTCLDGIVERFFPELARAGAAGGK
;
A
#
# COMPACT_ATOMS: atom_id res chain seq x y z
N MET A 1 27.97 5.27 -15.65
CA MET A 1 27.28 4.87 -14.41
C MET A 1 26.17 5.89 -14.19
N SER A 2 24.91 5.53 -14.47
CA SER A 2 23.77 6.44 -14.25
C SER A 2 23.47 6.44 -12.76
N THR A 3 23.79 7.53 -12.08
CA THR A 3 23.33 7.80 -10.71
C THR A 3 21.81 7.92 -10.77
N LYS A 4 21.09 6.91 -10.23
CA LYS A 4 19.63 6.96 -10.09
C LYS A 4 19.28 8.16 -9.22
N GLU A 5 18.45 9.09 -9.68
CA GLU A 5 17.93 10.13 -8.80
C GLU A 5 16.77 9.53 -7.99
N PRO A 6 16.90 9.43 -6.65
CA PRO A 6 15.85 8.84 -5.83
C PRO A 6 14.59 9.72 -5.87
N ILE A 7 13.42 9.07 -5.90
CA ILE A 7 12.13 9.78 -5.75
C ILE A 7 12.20 10.71 -4.56
N LEU A 8 11.71 11.93 -4.75
CA LEU A 8 11.56 12.89 -3.66
C LEU A 8 10.77 12.22 -2.54
N VAL A 9 11.41 12.07 -1.37
CA VAL A 9 10.80 11.42 -0.19
C VAL A 9 9.46 12.09 0.16
N LYS A 10 9.34 13.39 -0.10
CA LYS A 10 8.12 14.17 0.01
C LYS A 10 6.96 13.61 -0.84
N ASN A 11 7.24 13.16 -2.07
CA ASN A 11 6.22 12.56 -2.94
C ASN A 11 5.80 11.18 -2.49
N ILE A 12 6.70 10.40 -1.87
CA ILE A 12 6.32 9.15 -1.20
C ILE A 12 5.35 9.44 -0.05
N PHE A 13 5.61 10.49 0.75
CA PHE A 13 4.67 10.93 1.78
C PHE A 13 3.31 11.31 1.20
N TYR A 14 3.25 12.08 0.10
CA TYR A 14 1.98 12.40 -0.56
C TYR A 14 1.25 11.16 -1.10
N MET A 15 1.96 10.23 -1.74
CA MET A 15 1.37 8.97 -2.19
C MET A 15 0.75 8.19 -1.02
N LEU A 16 1.48 8.10 0.10
CA LEU A 16 0.97 7.49 1.33
C LEU A 16 -0.24 8.25 1.89
N SER A 17 -0.25 9.59 1.84
CA SER A 17 -1.31 10.40 2.41
C SER A 17 -2.63 10.26 1.64
N TYR A 18 -2.57 10.08 0.32
CA TYR A 18 -3.72 9.69 -0.50
C TYR A 18 -4.14 8.24 -0.23
N ALA A 19 -3.18 7.30 -0.21
CA ALA A 19 -3.45 5.88 0.00
C ALA A 19 -4.00 5.56 1.41
N TYR A 20 -3.69 6.38 2.41
CA TYR A 20 -4.09 6.19 3.81
C TYR A 20 -4.58 7.51 4.41
N ARG A 21 -5.90 7.69 4.44
CA ARG A 21 -6.57 8.91 4.93
C ARG A 21 -6.20 9.30 6.36
N GLU A 22 -5.71 8.35 7.17
CA GLU A 22 -5.23 8.57 8.52
C GLU A 22 -4.05 9.55 8.58
N LEU A 23 -3.20 9.60 7.55
CA LEU A 23 -2.05 10.53 7.47
C LEU A 23 -2.47 11.98 7.26
N ASN A 24 -3.65 12.24 6.72
CA ASN A 24 -4.16 13.61 6.52
C ASN A 24 -4.82 14.20 7.77
N ARG A 25 -4.71 13.53 8.93
CA ARG A 25 -5.46 13.89 10.15
C ARG A 25 -4.56 13.99 11.37
N GLY A 26 -4.87 14.95 12.23
CA GLY A 26 -4.39 15.00 13.62
C GLY A 26 -2.88 15.04 13.74
N GLU A 27 -2.30 14.05 14.42
CA GLU A 27 -0.88 14.04 14.79
C GLU A 27 0.11 13.99 13.61
N TYR A 28 -0.33 13.69 12.39
CA TYR A 28 0.55 13.63 11.21
C TYR A 28 0.66 14.95 10.44
N ALA A 29 -0.16 15.95 10.75
CA ALA A 29 -0.24 17.20 9.98
C ALA A 29 1.08 18.00 9.96
N HIS A 30 1.94 17.82 10.97
CA HIS A 30 3.24 18.47 11.02
C HIS A 30 4.28 17.83 10.09
N LEU A 31 4.08 16.58 9.67
CA LEU A 31 5.02 15.84 8.82
C LEU A 31 5.05 16.38 7.38
N ASP A 32 3.94 16.94 6.88
CA ASP A 32 3.88 17.57 5.56
C ASP A 32 4.80 18.81 5.46
N ARG A 33 5.06 19.46 6.61
CA ARG A 33 5.94 20.63 6.70
C ARG A 33 7.39 20.26 6.97
N GLU A 34 7.68 19.01 7.30
CA GLU A 34 9.03 18.54 7.60
C GLU A 34 9.70 18.06 6.30
N ALA A 35 10.87 18.60 5.99
CA ALA A 35 11.70 18.09 4.92
C ALA A 35 12.39 16.80 5.37
N PHE A 36 12.11 15.68 4.70
CA PHE A 36 12.80 14.41 4.93
C PHE A 36 13.83 14.17 3.83
N ASP A 37 15.11 14.07 4.20
CA ASP A 37 16.19 13.79 3.24
C ASP A 37 16.25 12.29 2.87
N ASN A 38 15.67 11.43 3.72
CA ASN A 38 15.66 9.99 3.51
C ASN A 38 14.35 9.36 4.00
N ILE A 39 14.01 8.24 3.36
CA ILE A 39 12.78 7.51 3.62
C ILE A 39 12.76 6.86 5.02
N HIS A 40 13.93 6.51 5.57
CA HIS A 40 14.02 5.95 6.93
C HIS A 40 13.51 6.93 7.98
N SER A 41 13.89 8.20 7.86
CA SER A 41 13.44 9.27 8.75
C SER A 41 11.95 9.54 8.55
N LEU A 42 11.45 9.49 7.31
CA LEU A 42 10.00 9.58 7.04
C LEU A 42 9.23 8.45 7.74
N PHE A 43 9.64 7.19 7.54
CA PHE A 43 8.98 6.04 8.15
C PHE A 43 9.11 6.05 9.67
N ALA A 44 10.26 6.45 10.21
CA ALA A 44 10.45 6.61 11.64
C ALA A 44 9.49 7.65 12.24
N ALA A 45 9.31 8.79 11.56
CA ALA A 45 8.40 9.85 11.99
C ALA A 45 6.92 9.42 11.93
N ILE A 46 6.51 8.75 10.83
CA ILE A 46 5.15 8.20 10.73
C ILE A 46 4.91 7.14 11.80
N LEU A 47 5.86 6.21 11.98
CA LEU A 47 5.69 5.11 12.92
C LEU A 47 5.69 5.61 14.38
N SER A 48 6.57 6.53 14.76
CA SER A 48 6.59 7.10 16.11
C SER A 48 5.32 7.89 16.41
N ALA A 49 4.85 8.75 15.50
CA ALA A 49 3.61 9.51 15.67
C ALA A 49 2.41 8.57 15.79
N GLY A 50 2.34 7.55 14.92
CA GLY A 50 1.24 6.59 14.92
C GLY A 50 1.21 5.69 16.15
N ILE A 51 2.36 5.16 16.57
CA ILE A 51 2.46 4.38 17.82
C ILE A 51 2.11 5.28 19.01
N GLY A 52 2.60 6.53 19.05
CA GLY A 52 2.26 7.50 20.09
C GLY A 52 0.75 7.72 20.22
N ARG A 53 0.05 7.85 19.09
CA ARG A 53 -1.42 7.92 19.06
C ARG A 53 -2.06 6.65 19.62
N GLN A 54 -1.56 5.48 19.23
CA GLN A 54 -2.11 4.21 19.73
C GLN A 54 -1.91 4.01 21.23
N ILE A 55 -0.77 4.46 21.77
CA ILE A 55 -0.53 4.44 23.22
C ILE A 55 -1.58 5.30 23.94
N LYS A 56 -1.88 6.51 23.44
CA LYS A 56 -2.92 7.39 24.02
C LYS A 56 -4.32 6.78 23.94
N GLN A 57 -4.62 6.05 22.87
CA GLN A 57 -5.92 5.38 22.68
C GLN A 57 -6.02 4.04 23.42
N GLY A 58 -4.90 3.51 23.90
CA GLY A 58 -4.76 2.17 24.47
C GLY A 58 -4.31 1.15 23.41
N LEU A 59 -3.19 0.48 23.66
CA LEU A 59 -2.72 -0.61 22.81
C LEU A 59 -3.73 -1.77 22.79
N PRO A 60 -3.98 -2.40 21.63
CA PRO A 60 -4.86 -3.54 21.52
C PRO A 60 -4.34 -4.64 22.43
N ARG A 61 -5.27 -5.29 23.11
CA ARG A 61 -4.99 -6.41 23.99
C ARG A 61 -5.77 -7.61 23.52
N GLU A 62 -5.11 -8.76 23.57
CA GLU A 62 -5.71 -10.04 23.22
C GLU A 62 -5.67 -10.98 24.41
N TYR A 63 -6.64 -11.89 24.45
CA TYR A 63 -6.68 -12.94 25.46
C TYR A 63 -5.77 -14.07 25.05
N LEU A 64 -4.62 -14.19 25.71
CA LEU A 64 -3.69 -15.29 25.53
C LEU A 64 -4.05 -16.44 26.48
N LYS A 65 -4.23 -17.64 25.93
CA LYS A 65 -4.36 -18.86 26.74
C LYS A 65 -3.03 -19.08 27.48
N THR A 66 -3.09 -19.02 28.79
CA THR A 66 -1.95 -19.13 29.69
C THR A 66 -2.14 -20.35 30.57
N HIS A 67 -1.07 -21.11 30.77
CA HIS A 67 -1.00 -22.21 31.73
C HIS A 67 0.04 -21.86 32.79
N ASP A 68 -0.36 -21.88 34.07
CA ASP A 68 0.55 -21.54 35.17
C ASP A 68 0.25 -22.35 36.44
N ASN A 69 1.27 -22.52 37.28
CA ASN A 69 1.18 -23.17 38.58
C ASN A 69 1.00 -22.10 39.67
N LEU A 70 -0.23 -21.96 40.15
CA LEU A 70 -0.63 -20.91 41.09
C LEU A 70 -0.88 -21.48 42.48
N THR A 71 -0.75 -20.64 43.51
CA THR A 71 -1.16 -20.99 44.88
C THR A 71 -2.66 -20.82 45.09
N THR A 72 -3.35 -20.16 44.15
CA THR A 72 -4.79 -19.93 44.13
C THR A 72 -5.39 -20.39 42.81
N VAL A 73 -6.70 -20.67 42.81
CA VAL A 73 -7.40 -21.10 41.59
C VAL A 73 -7.69 -19.89 40.70
N ARG A 74 -7.31 -19.96 39.43
CA ARG A 74 -7.66 -18.96 38.40
C ARG A 74 -8.09 -19.63 37.11
N GLY A 75 -9.33 -19.45 36.70
CA GLY A 75 -9.86 -20.10 35.49
C GLY A 75 -10.06 -21.60 35.69
N ARG A 76 -9.72 -22.40 34.67
CA ARG A 76 -9.92 -23.86 34.68
C ARG A 76 -8.74 -24.55 35.36
N ILE A 77 -9.02 -25.50 36.24
CA ILE A 77 -7.99 -26.34 36.86
C ILE A 77 -7.59 -27.46 35.90
N ASP A 78 -6.29 -27.59 35.66
CA ASP A 78 -5.71 -28.69 34.91
C ASP A 78 -5.35 -29.82 35.91
N ILE A 79 -6.22 -30.83 36.00
CA ILE A 79 -6.18 -31.87 37.04
C ILE A 79 -4.89 -32.69 36.97
N SER A 80 -4.51 -33.19 35.78
CA SER A 80 -3.33 -34.06 35.62
C SER A 80 -2.01 -33.38 36.05
N PRO A 81 -1.67 -32.15 35.60
CA PRO A 81 -0.49 -31.46 36.09
C PRO A 81 -0.59 -31.02 37.56
N THR A 82 -1.78 -30.71 38.07
CA THR A 82 -2.00 -30.44 39.51
C THR A 82 -1.67 -31.65 40.38
N LEU A 83 -2.10 -32.86 39.97
CA LEU A 83 -1.76 -34.10 40.66
C LEU A 83 -0.25 -34.35 40.66
N ARG A 84 0.45 -34.09 39.54
CA ARG A 84 1.92 -34.18 39.48
C ARG A 84 2.62 -33.21 40.43
N ASN A 85 2.14 -31.98 40.55
CA ASN A 85 2.66 -31.02 41.51
C ASN A 85 2.53 -31.54 42.94
N ARG A 86 1.36 -32.10 43.29
CA ARG A 86 1.08 -32.67 44.62
C ARG A 86 1.99 -33.86 44.94
N ILE A 87 2.17 -34.78 43.99
CA ILE A 87 3.10 -35.91 44.13
C ILE A 87 4.54 -35.41 44.36
N SER A 88 4.92 -34.32 43.69
CA SER A 88 6.23 -33.66 43.85
C SER A 88 6.29 -32.73 45.08
N GLN A 89 5.33 -32.82 46.00
CA GLN A 89 5.21 -31.97 47.21
C GLN A 89 5.17 -30.45 46.96
N LYS A 90 4.83 -30.02 45.74
CA LYS A 90 4.62 -28.61 45.40
C LYS A 90 3.18 -28.22 45.71
N GLN A 91 2.99 -27.26 46.62
CA GLN A 91 1.67 -26.70 46.97
C GLN A 91 1.16 -25.72 45.90
N ARG A 92 1.03 -26.19 44.65
CA ARG A 92 0.60 -25.36 43.51
C ARG A 92 -0.42 -26.10 42.64
N ILE A 93 -1.45 -25.39 42.23
CA ILE A 93 -2.51 -25.84 41.34
C ILE A 93 -2.17 -25.38 39.92
N SER A 94 -2.16 -26.32 38.97
CA SER A 94 -2.01 -25.98 37.56
C SER A 94 -3.33 -25.46 37.02
N CYS A 95 -3.32 -24.24 36.49
CA CYS A 95 -4.51 -23.59 35.97
C CYS A 95 -4.32 -23.14 34.52
N SER A 96 -5.36 -23.30 33.72
CA SER A 96 -5.51 -22.75 32.37
C SER A 96 -6.50 -21.58 32.37
N PHE A 97 -6.05 -20.40 32.00
CA PHE A 97 -6.88 -19.19 31.97
C PHE A 97 -6.47 -18.24 30.84
N ALA A 98 -7.38 -17.32 30.51
CA ALA A 98 -7.12 -16.27 29.54
C ALA A 98 -6.52 -15.04 30.24
N LYS A 99 -5.28 -14.67 29.90
CA LYS A 99 -4.65 -13.44 30.37
C LYS A 99 -4.78 -12.37 29.29
N LEU A 100 -5.31 -11.22 29.66
CA LEU A 100 -5.35 -10.07 28.77
C LEU A 100 -3.91 -9.51 28.63
N SER A 101 -3.37 -9.53 27.41
CA SER A 101 -1.98 -9.14 27.13
C SER A 101 -1.88 -8.18 25.95
N THR A 102 -0.95 -7.24 26.02
CA THR A 102 -0.53 -6.42 24.87
C THR A 102 0.44 -7.17 23.95
N ASP A 103 0.93 -8.35 24.36
CA ASP A 103 1.81 -9.20 23.55
C ASP A 103 1.05 -9.95 22.46
N ASN A 104 0.58 -9.21 21.46
CA ASN A 104 -0.05 -9.74 20.26
C ASN A 104 0.81 -9.44 19.03
N LEU A 105 0.57 -10.19 17.95
CA LEU A 105 1.36 -10.09 16.72
C LEU A 105 1.43 -8.66 16.18
N THR A 106 0.33 -7.90 16.26
CA THR A 106 0.29 -6.51 15.79
C THR A 106 1.30 -5.63 16.54
N ASN A 107 1.28 -5.68 17.88
CA ASN A 107 2.21 -4.93 18.72
C ASN A 107 3.65 -5.44 18.58
N GLN A 108 3.84 -6.75 18.43
CA GLN A 108 5.15 -7.35 18.17
C GLN A 108 5.76 -6.83 16.86
N VAL A 109 4.97 -6.76 15.78
CA VAL A 109 5.41 -6.21 14.48
C VAL A 109 5.78 -4.73 14.60
N LEU A 110 4.97 -3.92 15.27
CA LEU A 110 5.28 -2.49 15.49
C LEU A 110 6.60 -2.32 16.26
N ALA A 111 6.75 -3.02 17.37
CA ALA A 111 7.95 -2.92 18.21
C ALA A 111 9.20 -3.43 17.48
N ALA A 112 9.10 -4.54 16.77
CA ALA A 112 10.21 -5.09 16.00
C ALA A 112 10.62 -4.15 14.84
N THR A 113 9.65 -3.58 14.12
CA THR A 113 9.90 -2.62 13.03
C THR A 113 10.54 -1.33 13.56
N ALA A 114 10.05 -0.79 14.68
CA ALA A 114 10.64 0.39 15.31
C ALA A 114 12.10 0.12 15.74
N ARG A 115 12.39 -1.07 16.29
CA ARG A 115 13.77 -1.49 16.60
C ARG A 115 14.64 -1.66 15.35
N LEU A 116 14.07 -2.12 14.24
CA LEU A 116 14.79 -2.22 12.95
C LEU A 116 15.18 -0.83 12.44
N LEU A 117 14.27 0.14 12.47
CA LEU A 117 14.57 1.53 12.10
C LEU A 117 15.62 2.16 13.02
N LEU A 118 15.59 1.89 14.32
CA LEU A 118 16.62 2.35 15.26
C LEU A 118 18.03 1.82 14.95
N ARG A 119 18.18 0.73 14.19
CA ARG A 119 19.50 0.23 13.78
C ARG A 119 20.07 0.95 12.57
N GLN A 120 19.26 1.75 11.87
CA GLN A 120 19.70 2.47 10.69
C GLN A 120 20.46 3.75 11.07
N THR A 121 21.54 4.00 10.37
CA THR A 121 22.36 5.21 10.52
C THR A 121 21.65 6.46 10.00
N ASP A 122 20.84 6.29 8.97
CA ASP A 122 20.24 7.40 8.21
C ASP A 122 19.02 8.01 8.91
N VAL A 123 18.52 7.35 9.97
CA VAL A 123 17.46 7.92 10.81
C VAL A 123 18.05 9.06 11.63
N ARG A 124 17.54 10.27 11.36
CA ARG A 124 17.87 11.50 12.10
C ARG A 124 17.63 11.33 13.61
N GLU A 125 18.45 12.02 14.41
CA GLU A 125 18.46 11.85 15.86
C GLU A 125 17.12 12.17 16.53
N ARG A 126 16.41 13.20 16.04
CA ARG A 126 15.06 13.53 16.53
C ARG A 126 14.10 12.34 16.41
N GLN A 127 14.00 11.74 15.22
CA GLN A 127 13.14 10.59 14.97
C GLN A 127 13.60 9.36 15.78
N ARG A 128 14.91 9.19 15.97
CA ARG A 128 15.47 8.14 16.83
C ARG A 128 15.01 8.27 18.28
N GLN A 129 15.00 9.48 18.83
CA GLN A 129 14.54 9.75 20.19
C GLN A 129 13.04 9.47 20.34
N GLU A 130 12.23 9.88 19.37
CA GLU A 130 10.79 9.60 19.38
C GLU A 130 10.49 8.10 19.32
N LEU A 131 11.22 7.34 18.48
CA LEU A 131 11.10 5.88 18.44
C LEU A 131 11.49 5.22 19.78
N LYS A 132 12.58 5.66 20.41
CA LYS A 132 12.98 5.16 21.74
C LYS A 132 11.90 5.42 22.78
N ARG A 133 11.31 6.62 22.78
CA ARG A 133 10.25 7.01 23.72
C ARG A 133 9.02 6.13 23.60
N VAL A 134 8.54 5.86 22.38
CA VAL A 134 7.35 5.01 22.21
C VAL A 134 7.63 3.54 22.52
N LEU A 135 8.87 3.05 22.31
CA LEU A 135 9.26 1.68 22.61
C LEU A 135 9.27 1.35 24.11
N LEU A 136 9.35 2.34 25.00
CA LEU A 136 9.22 2.13 26.45
C LEU A 136 7.88 1.48 26.83
N PHE A 137 6.83 1.69 26.03
CA PHE A 137 5.50 1.10 26.25
C PHE A 137 5.36 -0.33 25.73
N PHE A 138 6.42 -0.87 25.11
CA PHE A 138 6.47 -2.24 24.53
C PHE A 138 7.44 -3.14 25.32
N SER A 139 7.67 -2.88 26.61
CA SER A 139 8.53 -3.69 27.48
C SER A 139 8.04 -5.14 27.58
N ASP A 140 6.73 -5.33 27.62
CA ASP A 140 6.08 -6.64 27.81
C ASP A 140 5.76 -7.33 26.48
N VAL A 141 6.24 -6.79 25.36
CA VAL A 141 5.98 -7.31 24.01
C VAL A 141 7.18 -8.11 23.54
N THR A 142 6.93 -9.40 23.28
CA THR A 142 7.94 -10.37 22.91
C THR A 142 8.57 -10.01 21.55
N PRO A 143 9.91 -10.01 21.41
CA PRO A 143 10.55 -9.80 20.12
C PRO A 143 10.17 -10.91 19.12
N ILE A 144 10.00 -10.53 17.86
CA ILE A 144 9.73 -11.48 16.76
C ILE A 144 10.74 -11.30 15.63
N ASP A 145 10.97 -12.37 14.86
CA ASP A 145 11.71 -12.29 13.61
C ASP A 145 10.80 -11.77 12.49
N LEU A 146 11.12 -10.58 11.99
CA LEU A 146 10.35 -9.90 10.95
C LEU A 146 10.36 -10.67 9.61
N ARG A 147 11.31 -11.58 9.37
CA ARG A 147 11.42 -12.38 8.14
C ARG A 147 10.30 -13.41 7.99
N ASN A 148 9.74 -13.87 9.10
CA ASN A 148 8.79 -14.99 9.12
C ASN A 148 7.34 -14.53 9.34
N ILE A 149 7.07 -13.23 9.21
CA ILE A 149 5.72 -12.70 9.40
C ILE A 149 4.82 -13.16 8.26
N ARG A 150 3.73 -13.84 8.61
CA ARG A 150 2.61 -14.08 7.68
C ARG A 150 1.68 -12.89 7.71
N TRP A 151 1.92 -11.89 6.86
CA TRP A 151 1.11 -10.66 6.82
C TRP A 151 -0.40 -10.92 6.66
N ASN A 152 -0.77 -11.99 5.96
CA ASN A 152 -2.17 -12.40 5.76
C ASN A 152 -2.90 -12.81 7.05
N THR A 153 -2.17 -13.14 8.13
CA THR A 153 -2.79 -13.48 9.42
C THR A 153 -3.10 -12.26 10.28
N LEU A 154 -2.64 -11.07 9.90
CA LEU A 154 -2.95 -9.81 10.57
C LEU A 154 -4.35 -9.33 10.13
N ILE A 155 -5.39 -9.90 10.76
CA ILE A 155 -6.77 -9.52 10.47
C ILE A 155 -7.08 -8.17 11.12
N LEU A 156 -7.23 -7.14 10.30
CA LEU A 156 -7.59 -5.80 10.76
C LEU A 156 -9.10 -5.60 10.69
N THR A 157 -9.73 -5.46 11.85
CA THR A 157 -11.14 -5.11 11.93
C THR A 157 -11.34 -3.62 11.61
N SER A 158 -12.57 -3.25 11.23
CA SER A 158 -12.94 -1.85 10.93
C SER A 158 -12.70 -0.88 12.10
N ARG A 159 -12.59 -1.40 13.33
CA ARG A 159 -12.28 -0.64 14.55
C ARG A 159 -10.80 -0.26 14.67
N ASN A 160 -9.92 -0.95 13.95
CA ASN A 160 -8.46 -0.78 14.01
C ASN A 160 -7.90 -0.14 12.72
N ARG A 161 -8.63 0.80 12.11
CA ARG A 161 -8.21 1.47 10.86
C ARG A 161 -6.85 2.17 11.00
N SER A 162 -6.57 2.79 12.15
CA SER A 162 -5.28 3.40 12.47
C SER A 162 -4.10 2.42 12.39
N TYR A 163 -4.32 1.15 12.73
CA TYR A 163 -3.32 0.09 12.60
C TYR A 163 -3.09 -0.33 11.15
N ARG A 164 -4.03 -0.11 10.22
CA ARG A 164 -3.84 -0.43 8.80
C ARG A 164 -2.71 0.39 8.20
N LEU A 165 -2.67 1.69 8.49
CA LEU A 165 -1.54 2.54 8.12
C LEU A 165 -0.25 2.01 8.74
N LEU A 166 -0.21 1.83 10.07
CA LEU A 166 1.01 1.44 10.76
C LEU A 166 1.57 0.09 10.28
N LEU A 167 0.72 -0.92 10.11
CA LEU A 167 1.14 -2.21 9.60
C LEU A 167 1.56 -2.15 8.14
N SER A 168 0.95 -1.29 7.33
CA SER A 168 1.40 -1.08 5.95
C SER A 168 2.79 -0.44 5.91
N ILE A 169 3.04 0.56 6.77
CA ILE A 169 4.38 1.15 6.92
C ILE A 169 5.37 0.10 7.44
N CYS A 170 4.99 -0.71 8.43
CA CYS A 170 5.85 -1.81 8.88
C CYS A 170 6.19 -2.78 7.77
N ARG A 171 5.21 -3.12 6.92
CA ARG A 171 5.44 -4.00 5.78
C ARG A 171 6.41 -3.38 4.78
N LEU A 172 6.21 -2.12 4.40
CA LEU A 172 7.13 -1.38 3.52
C LEU A 172 8.56 -1.33 4.07
N VAL A 173 8.70 -1.06 5.37
CA VAL A 173 9.98 -1.03 6.06
C VAL A 173 10.63 -2.43 6.06
N VAL A 174 9.89 -3.46 6.44
CA VAL A 174 10.39 -4.84 6.55
C VAL A 174 10.81 -5.40 5.19
N GLU A 175 9.94 -5.28 4.18
CA GLU A 175 10.21 -5.80 2.84
C GLU A 175 11.28 -4.96 2.11
N GLY A 176 11.41 -3.66 2.43
CA GLY A 176 12.44 -2.79 1.89
C GLY A 176 13.83 -2.95 2.53
N MET A 177 13.89 -3.34 3.82
CA MET A 177 15.14 -3.33 4.60
C MET A 177 15.73 -4.70 4.91
N LEU A 178 14.98 -5.78 4.72
CA LEU A 178 15.48 -7.13 4.94
C LEU A 178 16.03 -7.70 3.63
N PRO A 179 17.34 -7.99 3.54
CA PRO A 179 17.91 -8.69 2.40
C PRO A 179 17.24 -10.05 2.21
N ARG A 180 16.97 -10.44 0.96
CA ARG A 180 16.56 -11.82 0.63
C ARG A 180 17.74 -12.81 0.68
N GLU A 181 18.98 -12.32 0.68
CA GLU A 181 20.20 -13.14 0.73
C GLU A 181 21.10 -12.79 1.92
N GLN A 182 21.73 -13.83 2.47
CA GLN A 182 22.16 -13.97 3.87
C GLN A 182 23.37 -13.14 4.34
N HIS A 183 23.60 -11.90 3.89
CA HIS A 183 24.79 -11.13 4.34
C HIS A 183 24.42 -9.79 5.00
N GLY A 184 24.24 -9.85 6.32
CA GLY A 184 24.98 -9.05 7.31
C GLY A 184 24.79 -7.53 7.43
N GLU A 185 24.42 -6.80 6.37
CA GLU A 185 24.26 -5.34 6.46
C GLU A 185 22.85 -4.91 6.07
N TYR A 186 22.10 -4.43 7.06
CA TYR A 186 20.80 -3.80 6.89
C TYR A 186 20.98 -2.41 6.28
N ARG A 187 21.25 -2.33 4.98
CA ARG A 187 21.11 -1.09 4.22
C ARG A 187 19.91 -1.23 3.33
N LEU A 188 19.03 -0.24 3.31
CA LEU A 188 18.00 -0.06 2.26
C LEU A 188 18.66 0.38 0.94
N ALA A 189 19.83 -0.20 0.64
CA ALA A 189 20.63 0.09 -0.53
C ALA A 189 20.11 -0.77 -1.66
N ASN A 190 18.94 -0.37 -2.14
CA ASN A 190 18.37 -0.53 -3.47
C ASN A 190 16.86 -0.51 -3.28
N PHE A 191 16.31 0.69 -3.42
CA PHE A 191 14.90 1.05 -3.59
C PHE A 191 13.92 -0.13 -3.49
N LEU A 192 13.06 -0.07 -2.46
CA LEU A 192 11.87 -0.88 -2.21
C LEU A 192 11.52 -1.82 -3.36
N ASP A 193 11.42 -3.12 -3.07
CA ASP A 193 10.91 -4.13 -4.00
C ASP A 193 9.81 -3.54 -4.89
N ASP A 194 10.02 -3.61 -6.22
CA ASP A 194 9.17 -2.99 -7.24
C ASP A 194 7.68 -3.27 -6.97
N GLN A 195 7.38 -4.41 -6.32
CA GLN A 195 6.03 -4.85 -5.97
C GLN A 195 5.29 -3.98 -4.94
N GLU A 196 5.89 -3.64 -3.79
CA GLU A 196 5.16 -2.85 -2.77
C GLU A 196 5.02 -1.39 -3.20
N MET A 197 6.02 -0.86 -3.91
CA MET A 197 5.90 0.45 -4.51
C MET A 197 4.89 0.48 -5.65
N SER A 198 4.76 -0.59 -6.44
CA SER A 198 3.66 -0.74 -7.41
C SER A 198 2.32 -0.68 -6.71
N ARG A 199 2.13 -1.46 -5.63
CA ARG A 199 0.88 -1.44 -4.84
C ARG A 199 0.58 -0.06 -4.26
N LEU A 200 1.59 0.64 -3.74
CA LEU A 200 1.43 2.00 -3.24
C LEU A 200 1.04 2.96 -4.38
N TYR A 201 1.67 2.81 -5.54
CA TYR A 201 1.42 3.65 -6.72
C TYR A 201 0.01 3.44 -7.28
N GLU A 202 -0.42 2.19 -7.48
CA GLU A 202 -1.78 1.80 -7.88
C GLU A 202 -2.82 2.40 -6.92
N LYS A 203 -2.61 2.20 -5.62
CA LYS A 203 -3.52 2.70 -4.59
C LYS A 203 -3.52 4.22 -4.49
N PHE A 204 -2.37 4.86 -4.67
CA PHE A 204 -2.24 6.31 -4.74
C PHE A 204 -3.11 6.87 -5.87
N LEU A 205 -2.95 6.36 -7.09
CA LEU A 205 -3.73 6.82 -8.25
C LEU A 205 -5.23 6.61 -8.02
N LEU A 206 -5.62 5.43 -7.53
CA LEU A 206 -7.02 5.13 -7.24
C LEU A 206 -7.64 6.12 -6.25
N GLU A 207 -6.96 6.38 -5.12
CA GLU A 207 -7.47 7.31 -4.11
C GLU A 207 -7.35 8.77 -4.54
N TYR A 208 -6.35 9.12 -5.36
CA TYR A 208 -6.20 10.44 -5.95
C TYR A 208 -7.42 10.78 -6.81
N PHE A 209 -7.71 9.96 -7.84
CA PHE A 209 -8.83 10.24 -8.73
C PHE A 209 -10.16 10.21 -7.97
N ARG A 210 -10.33 9.29 -7.00
CA ARG A 210 -11.55 9.24 -6.19
C ARG A 210 -11.77 10.51 -5.35
N ARG A 211 -10.69 11.12 -4.86
CA ARG A 211 -10.77 12.30 -3.99
C ARG A 211 -10.89 13.59 -4.79
N GLU A 212 -10.06 13.76 -5.80
CA GLU A 212 -9.95 15.02 -6.55
C GLU A 212 -11.00 15.13 -7.67
N HIS A 213 -11.55 13.99 -8.15
CA HIS A 213 -12.54 13.95 -9.22
C HIS A 213 -13.84 13.24 -8.78
N PRO A 214 -14.60 13.80 -7.81
CA PRO A 214 -15.79 13.15 -7.25
C PRO A 214 -16.98 13.03 -8.24
N SER A 215 -16.93 13.73 -9.37
CA SER A 215 -17.90 13.60 -10.46
C SER A 215 -17.73 12.31 -11.27
N LEU A 216 -16.59 11.63 -11.12
CA LEU A 216 -16.30 10.34 -11.73
C LEU A 216 -16.56 9.21 -10.74
N GLN A 217 -17.06 8.09 -11.25
CA GLN A 217 -17.04 6.83 -10.53
C GLN A 217 -15.63 6.22 -10.63
N VAL A 218 -14.96 6.05 -9.49
CA VAL A 218 -13.55 5.61 -9.43
C VAL A 218 -13.38 4.31 -8.64
N ASN A 219 -13.09 3.23 -9.36
CA ASN A 219 -13.05 1.87 -8.84
C ASN A 219 -11.80 1.12 -9.31
N ALA A 220 -11.35 0.13 -8.54
CA ALA A 220 -10.53 -0.96 -9.07
C ALA A 220 -11.49 -2.07 -9.49
N SER A 221 -11.80 -2.15 -10.78
CA SER A 221 -12.87 -3.00 -11.29
C SER A 221 -12.33 -4.32 -11.80
N GLN A 222 -13.06 -5.41 -11.53
CA GLN A 222 -12.91 -6.65 -12.26
C GLN A 222 -13.55 -6.48 -13.64
N VAL A 223 -12.78 -6.74 -14.68
CA VAL A 223 -13.28 -6.77 -16.06
C VAL A 223 -13.74 -8.20 -16.32
N PRO A 224 -15.05 -8.45 -16.53
CA PRO A 224 -15.51 -9.79 -16.86
C PRO A 224 -14.99 -10.21 -18.24
N TRP A 225 -14.79 -11.50 -18.44
CA TRP A 225 -14.54 -12.03 -19.79
C TRP A 225 -15.82 -11.92 -20.62
N ALA A 226 -15.69 -11.41 -21.84
CA ALA A 226 -16.77 -11.43 -22.81
C ALA A 226 -16.84 -12.84 -23.41
N LEU A 227 -17.60 -13.72 -22.75
CA LEU A 227 -17.79 -15.10 -23.15
C LEU A 227 -19.16 -15.31 -23.81
N GLU A 228 -19.24 -16.35 -24.63
CA GLU A 228 -20.52 -16.81 -25.17
C GLU A 228 -21.44 -17.33 -24.04
N PRO A 229 -22.77 -17.19 -24.16
CA PRO A 229 -23.71 -17.67 -23.16
C PRO A 229 -23.52 -19.16 -22.84
N GLY A 230 -23.48 -19.49 -21.55
CA GLY A 230 -23.31 -20.88 -21.07
C GLY A 230 -21.85 -21.34 -20.96
N THR A 231 -20.87 -20.47 -21.21
CA THR A 231 -19.46 -20.77 -21.01
C THR A 231 -19.08 -20.60 -19.53
N ASP A 232 -18.31 -21.56 -18.98
CA ASP A 232 -17.75 -21.49 -17.64
C ASP A 232 -16.47 -20.63 -17.60
N ASP A 233 -16.42 -19.64 -16.72
CA ASP A 233 -15.30 -18.72 -16.55
C ASP A 233 -14.37 -19.07 -15.38
N THR A 234 -14.68 -20.13 -14.62
CA THR A 234 -13.96 -20.46 -13.36
C THR A 234 -12.48 -20.80 -13.55
N SER A 235 -12.09 -21.27 -14.74
CA SER A 235 -10.71 -21.59 -15.09
C SER A 235 -9.91 -20.42 -15.68
N LEU A 236 -10.58 -19.29 -15.97
CA LEU A 236 -9.93 -18.13 -16.57
C LEU A 236 -9.29 -17.23 -15.52
N PRO A 237 -8.15 -16.59 -15.85
CA PRO A 237 -7.54 -15.62 -14.96
C PRO A 237 -8.46 -14.40 -14.77
N GLN A 238 -8.62 -13.95 -13.53
CA GLN A 238 -9.39 -12.76 -13.23
C GLN A 238 -8.67 -11.51 -13.75
N MET A 239 -9.32 -10.77 -14.63
CA MET A 239 -8.83 -9.47 -15.10
C MET A 239 -9.19 -8.39 -14.09
N ARG A 240 -8.18 -7.82 -13.42
CA ARG A 240 -8.36 -6.73 -12.46
C ARG A 240 -7.61 -5.51 -12.96
N SER A 241 -8.33 -4.41 -13.10
CA SER A 241 -7.76 -3.09 -13.41
C SER A 241 -7.29 -2.41 -12.13
N ASP A 242 -6.26 -1.58 -12.25
CA ASP A 242 -5.74 -0.81 -11.10
C ASP A 242 -6.66 0.38 -10.82
N VAL A 243 -7.04 1.11 -11.87
CA VAL A 243 -8.00 2.21 -11.80
C VAL A 243 -8.95 2.16 -13.01
N THR A 244 -10.23 2.30 -12.76
CA THR A 244 -11.28 2.54 -13.77
C THR A 244 -11.99 3.82 -13.39
N LEU A 245 -12.03 4.77 -14.34
CA LEU A 245 -12.76 6.02 -14.23
C LEU A 245 -13.96 5.96 -15.17
N THR A 246 -15.17 6.20 -14.66
CA THR A 246 -16.39 6.19 -15.48
C THR A 246 -17.21 7.45 -15.20
N ASP A 247 -17.67 8.13 -16.25
CA ASP A 247 -18.58 9.27 -16.13
C ASP A 247 -20.05 8.85 -16.13
N THR A 248 -20.96 9.81 -15.94
CA THR A 248 -22.40 9.55 -15.88
C THR A 248 -23.01 9.08 -17.21
N ARG A 249 -22.30 9.26 -18.33
CA ARG A 249 -22.74 8.79 -19.66
C ARG A 249 -22.19 7.39 -20.00
N GLY A 250 -21.36 6.83 -19.13
CA GLY A 250 -20.72 5.53 -19.32
C GLY A 250 -19.39 5.57 -20.07
N HIS A 251 -18.86 6.76 -20.40
CA HIS A 251 -17.48 6.83 -20.92
C HIS A 251 -16.54 6.32 -19.86
N THR A 252 -15.60 5.47 -20.26
CA THR A 252 -14.74 4.77 -19.32
C THR A 252 -13.29 4.82 -19.76
N LEU A 253 -12.42 5.16 -18.82
CA LEU A 253 -10.98 5.04 -18.94
C LEU A 253 -10.48 3.97 -17.97
N ILE A 254 -9.92 2.90 -18.52
CA ILE A 254 -9.21 1.87 -17.75
C ILE A 254 -7.74 2.25 -17.71
N ILE A 255 -7.15 2.35 -16.53
CA ILE A 255 -5.75 2.67 -16.31
C ILE A 255 -5.09 1.45 -15.67
N ASP A 256 -4.02 0.98 -16.31
CA ASP A 256 -3.11 -0.02 -15.78
C ASP A 256 -1.80 0.70 -15.41
N ALA A 257 -1.52 0.73 -14.12
CA ALA A 257 -0.45 1.49 -13.51
C ALA A 257 0.78 0.60 -13.36
N LYS A 258 1.95 1.14 -13.70
CA LYS A 258 3.19 0.37 -13.70
C LYS A 258 4.31 1.12 -13.01
N TYR A 259 4.83 0.52 -11.95
CA TYR A 259 6.01 1.00 -11.26
C TYR A 259 7.21 0.13 -11.65
N TYR A 260 8.16 0.70 -12.41
CA TYR A 260 9.39 0.01 -12.78
C TYR A 260 10.60 0.90 -12.61
N SER A 261 11.71 0.30 -12.20
CA SER A 261 13.04 0.92 -12.33
C SER A 261 13.52 1.09 -13.78
N ARG A 262 12.91 0.37 -14.75
CA ARG A 262 13.16 0.49 -16.21
C ARG A 262 11.87 0.34 -17.01
N ILE A 263 11.50 1.35 -17.78
CA ILE A 263 10.23 1.42 -18.53
C ILE A 263 10.40 0.77 -19.91
N LEU A 264 11.57 0.94 -20.55
CA LEU A 264 11.83 0.48 -21.91
C LEU A 264 12.59 -0.85 -21.96
N THR A 265 12.19 -1.75 -22.86
CA THR A 265 13.01 -2.92 -23.23
C THR A 265 13.80 -2.63 -24.50
N LYS A 266 15.09 -2.96 -24.52
CA LYS A 266 15.92 -2.86 -25.72
C LYS A 266 15.71 -4.10 -26.57
N TYR A 267 15.05 -3.93 -27.72
CA TYR A 267 15.02 -4.94 -28.78
C TYR A 267 15.58 -4.28 -30.05
N PHE A 268 16.65 -4.84 -30.64
CA PHE A 268 17.29 -4.35 -31.87
C PHE A 268 17.51 -2.82 -31.94
N ASN A 269 18.13 -2.22 -30.92
CA ASN A 269 18.44 -0.77 -30.85
C ASN A 269 17.24 0.19 -30.93
N LYS A 270 15.99 -0.30 -30.82
CA LYS A 270 14.79 0.54 -30.65
C LYS A 270 14.24 0.38 -29.23
N ASN A 271 13.92 1.52 -28.61
CA ASN A 271 13.26 1.59 -27.31
C ASN A 271 11.76 1.31 -27.51
N ASN A 272 11.31 0.10 -27.17
CA ASN A 272 9.90 -0.27 -27.26
C ASN A 272 9.29 -0.34 -25.85
N PHE A 273 8.00 0.00 -25.77
CA PHE A 273 7.20 -0.29 -24.58
C PHE A 273 7.09 -1.80 -24.38
N ARG A 274 6.90 -2.23 -23.12
CA ARG A 274 6.69 -3.64 -22.78
C ARG A 274 5.38 -4.12 -23.42
N SER A 275 5.49 -4.98 -24.42
CA SER A 275 4.34 -5.51 -25.17
C SER A 275 3.31 -6.21 -24.28
N ALA A 276 3.76 -6.91 -23.23
CA ALA A 276 2.88 -7.57 -22.27
C ALA A 276 1.87 -6.61 -21.62
N ASN A 277 2.31 -5.41 -21.22
CA ASN A 277 1.44 -4.41 -20.62
C ASN A 277 0.43 -3.88 -21.63
N LEU A 278 0.87 -3.67 -22.88
CA LEU A 278 -0.01 -3.23 -23.96
C LEU A 278 -1.09 -4.27 -24.29
N TYR A 279 -0.72 -5.55 -24.30
CA TYR A 279 -1.68 -6.65 -24.50
C TYR A 279 -2.66 -6.75 -23.33
N GLN A 280 -2.19 -6.54 -22.09
CA GLN A 280 -3.04 -6.55 -20.90
C GLN A 280 -4.11 -5.45 -20.99
N ILE A 281 -3.71 -4.19 -21.18
CA ILE A 281 -4.67 -3.09 -21.26
C ILE A 281 -5.62 -3.23 -22.46
N PHE A 282 -5.11 -3.70 -23.59
CA PHE A 282 -5.95 -3.95 -24.78
C PHE A 282 -7.01 -5.01 -24.49
N THR A 283 -6.62 -6.11 -23.82
CA THR A 283 -7.55 -7.18 -23.43
C THR A 283 -8.63 -6.65 -22.49
N TYR A 284 -8.25 -5.82 -21.51
CA TYR A 284 -9.20 -5.20 -20.58
C TYR A 284 -10.21 -4.32 -21.32
N VAL A 285 -9.73 -3.43 -22.19
CA VAL A 285 -10.58 -2.53 -22.96
C VAL A 285 -11.55 -3.28 -23.86
N LYS A 286 -11.10 -4.35 -24.52
CA LYS A 286 -11.97 -5.14 -25.42
C LYS A 286 -13.05 -5.91 -24.70
N ASN A 287 -12.72 -6.56 -23.59
CA ASN A 287 -13.71 -7.29 -22.80
C ASN A 287 -14.70 -6.32 -22.14
N TYR A 288 -14.23 -5.17 -21.64
CA TYR A 288 -15.11 -4.15 -21.08
C TYR A 288 -16.03 -3.56 -22.15
N SER A 289 -15.51 -3.23 -23.34
CA SER A 289 -16.29 -2.70 -24.45
C SER A 289 -17.35 -3.68 -24.95
N ALA A 290 -17.05 -4.97 -25.03
CA ALA A 290 -18.02 -5.99 -25.39
C ALA A 290 -19.15 -6.09 -24.36
N ALA A 291 -18.82 -6.09 -23.06
CA ALA A 291 -19.83 -6.11 -22.00
C ALA A 291 -20.69 -4.82 -21.98
N ALA A 292 -20.08 -3.66 -22.19
CA ALA A 292 -20.76 -2.37 -22.18
C ALA A 292 -21.65 -2.12 -23.42
N SER A 293 -21.29 -2.69 -24.57
CA SER A 293 -22.05 -2.57 -25.82
C SER A 293 -23.47 -3.16 -25.74
N VAL A 294 -23.72 -4.01 -24.73
CA VAL A 294 -25.05 -4.55 -24.41
C VAL A 294 -25.94 -3.50 -23.73
N THR A 295 -25.36 -2.44 -23.13
CA THR A 295 -26.07 -1.52 -22.22
C THR A 295 -26.14 -0.07 -22.70
N ALA A 296 -25.15 0.41 -23.46
CA ALA A 296 -25.12 1.82 -23.93
C ALA A 296 -24.47 1.99 -25.31
N SER A 297 -25.24 2.47 -26.28
CA SER A 297 -24.84 2.56 -27.70
C SER A 297 -23.78 3.64 -28.01
N GLU A 298 -23.48 4.56 -27.09
CA GLU A 298 -22.57 5.70 -27.32
C GLU A 298 -21.38 5.74 -26.33
N ALA A 299 -21.24 4.73 -25.48
CA ALA A 299 -20.16 4.69 -24.48
C ALA A 299 -18.78 4.51 -25.15
N VAL A 300 -17.89 5.47 -24.92
CA VAL A 300 -16.48 5.39 -25.38
C VAL A 300 -15.63 4.75 -24.30
N ILE A 301 -15.00 3.64 -24.63
CA ILE A 301 -14.08 2.92 -23.74
C ILE A 301 -12.65 3.14 -24.22
N SER A 302 -11.80 3.63 -23.32
CA SER A 302 -10.39 3.92 -23.56
C SER A 302 -9.50 3.20 -22.54
N GLY A 303 -8.24 2.99 -22.91
CA GLY A 303 -7.21 2.42 -22.06
C GLY A 303 -6.01 3.35 -21.91
N MET A 304 -5.37 3.29 -20.75
CA MET A 304 -4.12 3.99 -20.49
C MET A 304 -3.14 3.09 -19.74
N LEU A 305 -1.89 3.09 -20.18
CA LEU A 305 -0.75 2.64 -19.39
C LEU A 305 -0.10 3.85 -18.76
N LEU A 306 -0.06 3.89 -17.42
CA LEU A 306 0.56 4.99 -16.69
C LEU A 306 1.78 4.49 -15.93
N TYR A 307 2.97 4.87 -16.41
CA TYR A 307 4.24 4.47 -15.82
C TYR A 307 4.74 5.49 -14.81
N ALA A 308 5.14 5.06 -13.63
CA ALA A 308 5.93 5.89 -12.73
C ALA A 308 7.35 6.04 -13.31
N LYS A 309 7.72 7.24 -13.73
CA LYS A 309 9.05 7.56 -14.27
C LYS A 309 9.90 8.21 -13.20
N THR A 310 11.12 7.72 -13.06
CA THR A 310 12.15 8.36 -12.21
C THR A 310 13.28 8.94 -13.07
N ASP A 311 13.87 8.20 -14.03
CA ASP A 311 15.08 8.68 -14.72
C ASP A 311 15.21 8.42 -16.24
N GLU A 312 14.31 7.66 -16.89
CA GLU A 312 14.48 7.30 -18.32
C GLU A 312 13.92 8.37 -19.27
N GLN A 313 14.64 8.70 -20.37
CA GLN A 313 14.08 9.46 -21.50
C GLN A 313 13.04 8.61 -22.28
N VAL A 314 11.88 8.43 -21.67
CA VAL A 314 10.67 7.88 -22.31
C VAL A 314 9.96 9.01 -23.07
N PRO A 315 9.36 8.74 -24.25
CA PRO A 315 8.52 9.71 -24.96
C PRO A 315 7.45 10.31 -24.05
N ALA A 316 7.20 11.61 -24.22
CA ALA A 316 6.33 12.40 -23.33
C ALA A 316 4.92 11.84 -23.22
N GLU A 317 4.39 11.27 -24.30
CA GLU A 317 3.14 10.52 -24.34
C GLU A 317 2.97 9.88 -25.71
N SER A 318 2.18 8.82 -25.82
CA SER A 318 1.78 8.26 -27.13
C SER A 318 0.37 7.70 -27.07
N THR A 319 -0.44 8.03 -28.08
CA THR A 319 -1.84 7.63 -28.17
C THR A 319 -2.12 7.01 -29.53
N TRP A 320 -2.86 5.91 -29.52
CA TRP A 320 -3.25 5.17 -30.72
C TRP A 320 -4.74 4.85 -30.69
N ASN A 321 -5.36 4.80 -31.86
CA ASN A 321 -6.68 4.20 -32.01
C ASN A 321 -6.49 2.72 -32.40
N MET A 322 -6.91 1.81 -31.52
CA MET A 322 -6.77 0.37 -31.69
C MET A 322 -8.16 -0.27 -31.75
N SER A 323 -8.56 -0.68 -32.95
CA SER A 323 -9.84 -1.35 -33.19
C SER A 323 -11.04 -0.56 -32.66
N GLY A 324 -11.04 0.76 -32.81
CA GLY A 324 -12.14 1.64 -32.38
C GLY A 324 -12.06 2.14 -30.94
N ASN A 325 -11.06 1.70 -30.15
CA ASN A 325 -10.82 2.20 -28.81
C ASN A 325 -9.52 3.00 -28.75
N THR A 326 -9.48 4.05 -27.94
CA THR A 326 -8.26 4.84 -27.71
C THR A 326 -7.40 4.14 -26.66
N ILE A 327 -6.15 3.83 -27.00
CA ILE A 327 -5.13 3.34 -26.05
C ILE A 327 -4.01 4.36 -25.97
N SER A 328 -3.68 4.77 -24.75
CA SER A 328 -2.61 5.73 -24.48
C SER A 328 -1.53 5.14 -23.58
N VAL A 329 -0.32 5.65 -23.73
CA VAL A 329 0.82 5.37 -22.85
C VAL A 329 1.39 6.70 -22.40
N SER A 330 1.46 6.89 -21.09
CA SER A 330 1.99 8.09 -20.47
C SER A 330 2.93 7.76 -19.31
N THR A 331 3.74 8.74 -18.92
CA THR A 331 4.63 8.63 -17.78
C THR A 331 4.34 9.73 -16.76
N LEU A 332 4.24 9.36 -15.50
CA LEU A 332 4.14 10.29 -14.38
C LEU A 332 5.52 10.41 -13.71
N ASN A 333 6.15 11.58 -13.80
CA ASN A 333 7.45 11.80 -13.19
C ASN A 333 7.31 12.09 -11.69
N LEU A 334 7.69 11.12 -10.86
CA LEU A 334 7.60 11.23 -9.40
C LEU A 334 8.75 12.03 -8.76
N ASN A 335 9.71 12.52 -9.55
CA ASN A 335 10.81 13.37 -9.07
C ASN A 335 10.49 14.88 -9.17
N LYS A 336 9.33 15.25 -9.71
CA LYS A 336 8.88 16.65 -9.83
C LYS A 336 8.16 17.12 -8.57
N ASP A 337 7.90 18.43 -8.48
CA ASP A 337 7.02 18.95 -7.43
C ASP A 337 5.63 18.29 -7.53
N PHE A 338 4.98 18.08 -6.38
CA PHE A 338 3.69 17.41 -6.34
C PHE A 338 2.59 18.18 -7.06
N ASP A 339 2.69 19.50 -7.17
CA ASP A 339 1.74 20.29 -7.96
C ASP A 339 1.85 19.97 -9.46
N GLU A 340 3.06 19.73 -9.99
CA GLU A 340 3.23 19.27 -11.37
C GLU A 340 2.67 17.85 -11.58
N ILE A 341 2.84 16.97 -10.59
CA ILE A 341 2.24 15.63 -10.60
C ILE A 341 0.71 15.75 -10.63
N ARG A 342 0.13 16.65 -9.83
CA ARG A 342 -1.30 16.95 -9.79
C ARG A 342 -1.79 17.42 -11.16
N THR A 343 -1.14 18.42 -11.74
CA THR A 343 -1.47 18.93 -13.07
C THR A 343 -1.43 17.82 -14.13
N CYS A 344 -0.44 16.93 -14.08
CA CYS A 344 -0.37 15.80 -15.00
C CYS A 344 -1.55 14.84 -14.84
N LEU A 345 -1.94 14.51 -13.59
CA LEU A 345 -3.06 13.62 -13.31
C LEU A 345 -4.41 14.24 -13.69
N ASP A 346 -4.60 15.53 -13.40
CA ASP A 346 -5.82 16.25 -13.76
C ASP A 346 -5.96 16.38 -15.28
N GLY A 347 -4.85 16.62 -15.99
CA GLY A 347 -4.81 16.64 -17.45
C GLY A 347 -5.17 15.31 -18.12
N ILE A 348 -5.09 14.18 -17.41
CA ILE A 348 -5.63 12.90 -17.89
C ILE A 348 -7.16 12.97 -17.91
N VAL A 349 -7.78 13.47 -16.84
CA VAL A 349 -9.25 13.60 -16.74
C VAL A 349 -9.77 14.58 -17.79
N GLU A 350 -9.15 15.75 -17.93
CA GLU A 350 -9.56 16.76 -18.92
C GLU A 350 -9.55 16.21 -20.35
N ARG A 351 -8.60 15.34 -20.67
CA ARG A 351 -8.44 14.78 -22.01
C ARG A 351 -9.44 13.69 -22.33
N PHE A 352 -9.67 12.77 -21.40
CA PHE A 352 -10.56 11.63 -21.62
C PHE A 352 -12.03 11.95 -21.29
N PHE A 353 -12.27 13.02 -20.52
CA PHE A 353 -13.61 13.48 -20.12
C PHE A 353 -13.77 15.01 -20.31
N PRO A 354 -13.64 15.52 -21.56
CA PRO A 354 -13.59 16.96 -21.82
C PRO A 354 -14.85 17.73 -21.41
N GLU A 355 -16.01 17.06 -21.38
CA GLU A 355 -17.26 17.69 -20.96
C GLU A 355 -17.31 17.98 -19.45
N LEU A 356 -16.61 17.19 -18.62
CA LEU A 356 -16.48 17.47 -17.18
C LEU A 356 -15.61 18.71 -16.94
N ALA A 357 -14.54 18.88 -17.72
CA ALA A 357 -13.67 20.06 -17.65
C ALA A 357 -14.43 21.34 -18.04
N ARG A 358 -15.31 21.27 -19.05
CA ARG A 358 -16.17 22.39 -19.46
C ARG A 358 -17.21 22.76 -18.42
N ALA A 359 -17.83 21.79 -17.75
CA ALA A 359 -18.83 22.02 -16.72
C ALA A 359 -18.23 22.69 -15.46
N GLY A 360 -17.00 22.32 -15.07
CA GLY A 360 -16.29 22.96 -13.95
C GLY A 360 -15.97 24.44 -14.19
N ALA A 361 -15.63 24.82 -15.43
CA ALA A 361 -15.34 26.22 -15.79
C ALA A 361 -16.59 27.11 -15.85
N ALA A 362 -17.78 26.54 -16.07
CA ALA A 362 -19.05 27.28 -16.14
C ALA A 362 -19.69 27.53 -14.76
N GLY A 363 -19.38 26.71 -13.75
CA GLY A 363 -19.92 26.81 -12.39
C GLY A 363 -19.12 27.68 -11.41
N GLY A 364 -17.99 28.26 -11.85
CA GLY A 364 -17.09 29.09 -11.04
C GLY A 364 -17.20 30.61 -11.28
N LYS A 365 -18.31 31.08 -11.88
CA LYS A 365 -18.60 32.51 -12.05
C LYS A 365 -19.59 33.02 -11.02
#